data_AF-A0A916A172-F1
#
_entry.id   AF-A0A916A172-F1
#
_cell.length_a   1.000
_cell.length_b   1.000
_cell.length_c   1.000
_cell.angle_alpha   90.00
_cell.angle_beta   90.00
_cell.angle_gamma   90.00
#
_symmetry.space_group_name_H-M   'P 1'
#
loop_
_entity.id
_entity.type
_entity.pdbx_description
1 polymer ?
#
loop_
_entity_poly.entity_id
_entity_poly.type
_entity_poly.pdbx_seq_one_letter_code
_entity_poly.pdbx_strand_id
1 'polypeptide(L)'
;MLYIVLHELIHSLGFTSNWQNWFLTSNKNQILITSKPDVVISDNEVIFDEFKETAFDRHLIFNSNYKNLSPVTVKLNDFANPGTKFKNVTDLIQNFLNSKQVVIAENMNNISTTFNSLLLIQNLSISHFDQSYINSPDFLMTTIQVPDKTLSDLIRQTGATSPIGPKLQAIMECLGYETKRNLTPYHLKLVYPLSGKS
;
A
#
# COMPACT_ATOMS: atom_id res chain seq x y z
N MET A 1 -4.38 -18.93 15.72
CA MET A 1 -4.30 -17.68 16.52
C MET A 1 -2.97 -16.95 16.34
N LEU A 2 -1.81 -17.53 16.69
CA LEU A 2 -0.51 -16.84 16.59
C LEU A 2 -0.13 -16.39 15.16
N TYR A 3 -0.44 -17.20 14.14
CA TYR A 3 -0.26 -16.83 12.74
C TYR A 3 -1.04 -15.56 12.35
N ILE A 4 -2.30 -15.46 12.78
CA ILE A 4 -3.17 -14.30 12.58
C ILE A 4 -2.57 -13.06 13.23
N VAL A 5 -2.21 -13.18 14.52
CA VAL A 5 -1.60 -12.09 15.28
C VAL A 5 -0.33 -11.60 14.60
N LEU A 6 0.50 -12.51 14.07
CA LEU A 6 1.74 -12.14 13.40
C LEU A 6 1.49 -11.48 12.04
N HIS A 7 0.53 -11.97 11.26
CA HIS A 7 0.14 -11.38 9.97
C HIS A 7 -0.41 -9.95 10.15
N GLU A 8 -1.33 -9.74 11.09
CA GLU A 8 -1.88 -8.42 11.42
C GLU A 8 -0.84 -7.49 12.06
N LEU A 9 0.11 -8.02 12.82
CA LEU A 9 1.24 -7.25 13.35
C LEU A 9 2.11 -6.72 12.21
N ILE A 10 2.41 -7.52 11.19
CA ILE A 10 3.17 -7.07 10.02
C ILE A 10 2.44 -5.93 9.31
N HIS A 11 1.13 -6.05 9.08
CA HIS A 11 0.31 -4.95 8.56
C HIS A 11 0.39 -3.69 9.45
N SER A 12 0.33 -3.87 10.77
CA SER A 12 0.44 -2.78 11.75
C SER A 12 1.81 -2.09 11.76
N LEU A 13 2.88 -2.79 11.36
CA LEU A 13 4.23 -2.24 11.20
C LEU A 13 4.41 -1.42 9.91
N GLY A 14 3.31 -1.09 9.23
CA GLY A 14 3.33 -0.24 8.04
C GLY A 14 3.55 -1.03 6.74
N PHE A 15 3.48 -2.36 6.78
CA PHE A 15 3.41 -3.20 5.58
C PHE A 15 1.99 -3.24 5.06
N THR A 16 1.50 -2.08 4.67
CA THR A 16 0.17 -1.93 4.10
C THR A 16 0.23 -0.88 3.03
N SER A 17 -0.47 -1.14 1.94
CA SER A 17 -0.59 -0.22 0.83
C SER A 17 -1.86 0.60 1.00
N ASN A 18 -1.78 1.93 0.84
CA ASN A 18 -2.98 2.76 0.75
C ASN A 18 -3.63 2.67 -0.64
N TRP A 19 -3.05 1.95 -1.60
CA TRP A 19 -3.63 1.78 -2.94
C TRP A 19 -4.80 0.79 -2.91
N GLN A 20 -6.03 1.31 -2.96
CA GLN A 20 -7.25 0.52 -2.87
C GLN A 20 -8.39 1.15 -3.69
N ASN A 21 -9.51 0.43 -3.78
CA ASN A 21 -10.73 0.93 -4.42
C ASN A 21 -11.53 1.83 -3.46
N TRP A 22 -11.04 3.05 -3.23
CA TRP A 22 -11.68 4.03 -2.34
C TRP A 22 -12.95 4.65 -2.93
N PHE A 23 -13.03 4.74 -4.26
CA PHE A 23 -14.15 5.35 -4.99
C PHE A 23 -15.13 4.27 -5.45
N LEU A 24 -15.96 3.79 -4.53
CA LEU A 24 -16.98 2.79 -4.83
C LEU A 24 -18.06 3.38 -5.73
N THR A 25 -18.18 2.86 -6.95
CA THR A 25 -19.20 3.27 -7.91
C THR A 25 -20.39 2.29 -7.89
N SER A 26 -21.51 2.72 -8.47
CA SER A 26 -22.65 1.82 -8.72
C SER A 26 -22.33 0.72 -9.74
N ASN A 27 -21.32 0.94 -10.60
CA ASN A 27 -20.83 -0.04 -11.54
C ASN A 27 -19.79 -0.95 -10.87
N LYS A 28 -20.23 -2.13 -10.42
CA LYS A 28 -19.36 -3.12 -9.74
C LYS A 28 -18.17 -3.60 -10.58
N ASN A 29 -18.21 -3.42 -11.91
CA ASN A 29 -17.13 -3.81 -12.80
C ASN A 29 -16.08 -2.69 -12.98
N GLN A 30 -16.37 -1.48 -12.53
CA GLN A 30 -15.42 -0.36 -12.56
C GLN A 30 -14.70 -0.28 -11.22
N ILE A 31 -13.45 -0.75 -11.21
CA ILE A 31 -12.56 -0.71 -10.04
C ILE A 31 -11.56 0.42 -10.26
N LEU A 32 -11.51 1.36 -9.32
CA LEU A 32 -10.68 2.57 -9.39
C LEU A 32 -9.65 2.52 -8.28
N ILE A 33 -8.43 2.09 -8.60
CA ILE A 33 -7.36 1.97 -7.60
C ILE A 33 -6.66 3.32 -7.45
N THR A 34 -6.74 3.89 -6.25
CA THR A 34 -6.12 5.16 -5.87
C THR A 34 -5.40 4.99 -4.55
N SER A 35 -4.39 5.83 -4.26
CA SER A 35 -3.91 5.99 -2.89
C SER A 35 -5.04 6.56 -2.01
N LYS A 36 -4.86 6.58 -0.69
CA LYS A 36 -5.96 6.90 0.23
C LYS A 36 -6.31 8.38 0.13
N PRO A 37 -7.55 8.76 -0.22
CA PRO A 37 -7.96 10.16 -0.17
C PRO A 37 -8.10 10.59 1.29
N ASP A 38 -7.48 11.72 1.63
CA ASP A 38 -7.72 12.39 2.90
C ASP A 38 -8.93 13.30 2.77
N VAL A 39 -9.96 12.96 3.53
CA VAL A 39 -11.26 13.62 3.51
C VAL A 39 -11.75 13.87 4.92
N VAL A 40 -12.23 15.08 5.17
CA VAL A 40 -12.95 15.43 6.38
C VAL A 40 -14.44 15.44 6.05
N ILE A 41 -15.19 14.53 6.69
CA ILE A 41 -16.63 14.40 6.49
C ILE A 41 -17.35 15.12 7.61
N SER A 42 -18.22 16.07 7.25
CA SER A 42 -19.16 16.75 8.13
C SER A 42 -20.59 16.50 7.64
N ASP A 43 -21.61 16.81 8.46
CA ASP A 43 -23.01 16.50 8.16
C ASP A 43 -23.50 17.01 6.79
N ASN A 44 -22.93 18.12 6.30
CA ASN A 44 -23.37 18.79 5.08
C ASN A 44 -22.27 18.97 4.02
N GLU A 45 -21.03 18.53 4.29
CA GLU A 45 -19.93 18.70 3.35
C GLU A 45 -18.84 17.65 3.52
N VAL A 46 -18.15 17.36 2.42
CA VAL A 46 -16.91 16.56 2.40
C VAL A 46 -15.80 17.47 1.92
N ILE A 47 -14.79 17.66 2.75
CA ILE A 47 -13.60 18.45 2.41
C ILE A 47 -12.51 17.49 1.97
N PHE A 48 -12.08 17.59 0.73
CA PHE A 48 -10.93 16.86 0.19
C PHE A 48 -9.65 17.66 0.41
N ASP A 49 -8.61 16.99 0.89
CA ASP A 49 -7.29 17.58 1.05
C ASP A 49 -6.33 17.06 -0.04
N GLU A 50 -5.91 15.81 0.07
CA GLU A 50 -5.02 15.17 -0.89
C GLU A 50 -5.12 13.64 -0.83
N PHE A 51 -4.56 12.96 -1.82
CA PHE A 51 -4.25 11.54 -1.78
C PHE A 51 -2.93 11.30 -1.03
N LYS A 52 -2.93 10.35 -0.08
CA LYS A 52 -1.82 10.08 0.84
C LYS A 52 -1.22 8.69 0.67
N GLU A 53 0.10 8.65 0.74
CA GLU A 53 0.92 7.44 0.71
C GLU A 53 1.34 7.01 2.12
N THR A 54 1.39 5.70 2.33
CA THR A 54 2.12 5.11 3.46
C THR A 54 3.64 5.18 3.21
N ALA A 55 4.43 4.89 4.26
CA ALA A 55 5.87 4.69 4.08
C ALA A 55 6.17 3.57 3.07
N PHE A 56 5.37 2.50 3.09
CA PHE A 56 5.50 1.37 2.16
C PHE A 56 5.25 1.79 0.71
N ASP A 57 4.22 2.59 0.44
CA ASP A 57 3.87 3.06 -0.91
C ASP A 57 5.01 3.86 -1.56
N ARG A 58 5.73 4.66 -0.77
CA ARG A 58 6.88 5.46 -1.25
C ARG A 58 8.05 4.62 -1.74
N HIS A 59 8.10 3.34 -1.35
CA HIS A 59 9.11 2.40 -1.79
C HIS A 59 8.65 1.53 -2.95
N LEU A 60 7.42 1.72 -3.46
CA LEU A 60 6.94 1.01 -4.64
C LEU A 60 7.48 1.63 -5.94
N ILE A 61 7.89 0.77 -6.86
CA ILE A 61 8.35 1.10 -8.20
C ILE A 61 7.63 0.24 -9.24
N PHE A 62 7.47 0.75 -10.46
CA PHE A 62 7.00 -0.06 -11.57
C PHE A 62 8.09 -1.00 -12.05
N ASN A 63 7.77 -2.28 -12.24
CA ASN A 63 8.72 -3.25 -12.79
C ASN A 63 9.10 -2.92 -14.26
N SER A 64 8.17 -2.35 -15.03
CA SER A 64 8.38 -2.08 -16.46
C SER A 64 9.44 -1.03 -16.76
N ASN A 65 9.64 -0.07 -15.86
CA ASN A 65 10.53 1.08 -16.10
C ASN A 65 11.33 1.52 -14.87
N TYR A 66 11.20 0.81 -13.75
CA TYR A 66 11.89 1.07 -12.47
C TYR A 66 11.68 2.48 -11.91
N LYS A 67 10.63 3.18 -12.33
CA LYS A 67 10.26 4.49 -11.77
C LYS A 67 9.43 4.32 -10.51
N ASN A 68 9.62 5.23 -9.56
CA ASN A 68 8.82 5.33 -8.34
C ASN A 68 7.33 5.47 -8.67
N LEU A 69 6.50 4.94 -7.77
CA LEU A 69 5.04 5.05 -7.82
C LEU A 69 4.56 6.42 -7.33
N SER A 70 5.28 7.08 -6.41
CA SER A 70 4.90 8.39 -5.83
C SER A 70 4.51 9.50 -6.82
N PRO A 71 5.15 9.65 -7.99
CA PRO A 71 4.71 10.58 -9.02
C PRO A 71 3.27 10.34 -9.52
N VAL A 72 2.72 9.12 -9.38
CA VAL A 72 1.33 8.83 -9.71
C VAL A 72 0.39 9.41 -8.66
N THR A 73 0.70 9.30 -7.37
CA THR A 73 -0.06 9.99 -6.31
C THR A 73 -0.05 11.50 -6.52
N VAL A 74 1.10 12.08 -6.89
CA VAL A 74 1.18 13.52 -7.22
C VAL A 74 0.22 13.88 -8.35
N LYS A 75 0.12 13.06 -9.40
CA LYS A 75 -0.85 13.29 -10.50
C LYS A 75 -2.31 13.07 -10.10
N LEU A 76 -2.57 12.18 -9.12
CA LEU A 76 -3.91 12.05 -8.54
C LEU A 76 -4.30 13.32 -7.79
N ASN A 77 -3.36 14.00 -7.13
CA ASN A 77 -3.60 15.28 -6.45
C ASN A 77 -3.95 16.44 -7.39
N ASP A 78 -3.72 16.31 -8.70
CA ASP A 78 -4.24 17.27 -9.70
C ASP A 78 -5.78 17.18 -9.85
N PHE A 79 -6.46 16.25 -9.16
CA PHE A 79 -7.92 16.13 -9.15
C PHE A 79 -8.61 17.38 -8.58
N ALA A 80 -8.15 17.83 -7.42
CA ALA A 80 -8.74 18.95 -6.69
C ALA A 80 -7.69 19.59 -5.78
N ASN A 81 -7.81 20.90 -5.54
CA ASN A 81 -6.91 21.58 -4.62
C ASN A 81 -7.21 21.17 -3.16
N PRO A 82 -6.21 21.18 -2.27
CA PRO A 82 -6.40 21.05 -0.83
C PRO A 82 -7.49 21.97 -0.29
N GLY A 83 -8.41 21.40 0.51
CA GLY A 83 -9.56 22.11 1.08
C GLY A 83 -10.77 22.25 0.16
N THR A 84 -10.77 21.60 -1.02
CA THR A 84 -11.93 21.62 -1.93
C THR A 84 -13.14 20.96 -1.27
N LYS A 85 -14.29 21.65 -1.32
CA LYS A 85 -15.54 21.21 -0.70
C LYS A 85 -16.46 20.56 -1.71
N PHE A 86 -16.97 19.39 -1.34
CA PHE A 86 -18.02 18.66 -2.05
C PHE A 86 -19.27 18.58 -1.17
N LYS A 87 -20.45 18.52 -1.79
CA LYS A 87 -21.72 18.53 -1.07
C LYS A 87 -21.90 17.29 -0.18
N ASN A 88 -21.39 16.15 -0.62
CA ASN A 88 -21.44 14.87 0.06
C ASN A 88 -20.49 13.89 -0.63
N VAL A 89 -20.38 12.67 -0.11
CA VAL A 89 -19.53 11.61 -0.68
C VAL A 89 -19.92 11.28 -2.12
N THR A 90 -21.22 11.27 -2.45
CA THR A 90 -21.68 11.01 -3.83
C THR A 90 -21.20 12.09 -4.78
N ASP A 91 -21.27 13.36 -4.38
CA ASP A 91 -20.77 14.49 -5.17
C ASP A 91 -19.26 14.40 -5.40
N LEU A 92 -18.48 14.07 -4.36
CA LEU A 92 -17.04 13.79 -4.48
C LEU A 92 -16.76 12.68 -5.50
N ILE A 93 -17.47 11.55 -5.42
CA ILE A 93 -17.28 10.42 -6.35
C ILE A 93 -17.63 10.82 -7.77
N GLN A 94 -18.75 11.51 -8.00
CA GLN A 94 -19.15 11.94 -9.34
C GLN A 94 -18.15 12.94 -9.94
N ASN A 95 -17.65 13.88 -9.14
CA ASN A 95 -16.60 14.79 -9.60
C ASN A 95 -15.31 14.03 -9.94
N PHE A 96 -14.92 13.03 -9.15
CA PHE A 96 -13.77 12.19 -9.45
C PHE A 96 -13.94 11.40 -10.75
N LEU A 97 -15.11 10.80 -10.97
CA LEU A 97 -15.43 10.07 -12.21
C LEU A 97 -15.39 10.96 -13.45
N ASN A 98 -15.74 12.23 -13.31
CA ASN A 98 -15.71 13.21 -14.40
C ASN A 98 -14.31 13.86 -14.58
N SER A 99 -13.36 13.55 -13.71
CA SER A 99 -12.00 14.09 -13.75
C SER A 99 -11.09 13.33 -14.72
N LYS A 100 -9.93 13.90 -15.02
CA LYS A 100 -8.89 13.19 -15.81
C LYS A 100 -8.22 12.07 -15.00
N GLN A 101 -8.30 12.13 -13.68
CA GLN A 101 -7.65 11.22 -12.75
C GLN A 101 -8.33 9.84 -12.71
N VAL A 102 -9.58 9.73 -13.19
CA VAL A 102 -10.25 8.42 -13.34
C VAL A 102 -9.43 7.46 -14.21
N VAL A 103 -8.81 7.95 -15.29
CA VAL A 103 -7.97 7.15 -16.19
C VAL A 103 -6.70 6.66 -15.49
N ILE A 104 -6.15 7.45 -14.57
CA ILE A 104 -5.02 7.05 -13.74
C ILE A 104 -5.44 5.90 -12.82
N ALA A 105 -6.61 6.01 -12.19
CA ALA A 105 -7.13 4.99 -11.29
C ALA A 105 -7.46 3.66 -12.00
N GLU A 106 -8.00 3.72 -13.21
CA GLU A 106 -8.24 2.55 -14.06
C GLU A 106 -6.92 1.88 -14.50
N ASN A 107 -5.92 2.68 -14.89
CA ASN A 107 -4.59 2.13 -15.19
C ASN A 107 -3.93 1.49 -13.96
N MET A 108 -4.07 2.11 -12.79
CA MET A 108 -3.55 1.55 -11.55
C MET A 108 -4.27 0.27 -11.13
N ASN A 109 -5.56 0.11 -11.46
CA ASN A 109 -6.24 -1.17 -11.32
C ASN A 109 -5.55 -2.25 -12.18
N ASN A 110 -5.37 -1.99 -13.47
CA ASN A 110 -4.71 -2.94 -14.38
C ASN A 110 -3.30 -3.31 -13.90
N ILE A 111 -2.52 -2.33 -13.44
CA ILE A 111 -1.19 -2.57 -12.88
C ILE A 111 -1.29 -3.43 -11.64
N SER A 112 -2.13 -3.06 -10.67
CA SER A 112 -2.23 -3.77 -9.38
C SER A 112 -2.73 -5.20 -9.51
N THR A 113 -3.49 -5.52 -10.55
CA THR A 113 -3.97 -6.88 -10.85
C THR A 113 -3.05 -7.65 -11.82
N THR A 114 -2.00 -7.02 -12.34
CA THR A 114 -1.04 -7.69 -13.23
C THR A 114 0.10 -8.27 -12.41
N PHE A 115 0.32 -9.58 -12.58
CA PHE A 115 1.42 -10.28 -11.90
C PHE A 115 2.77 -9.60 -12.19
N ASN A 116 3.54 -9.35 -11.12
CA ASN A 116 4.89 -8.79 -11.18
C ASN A 116 4.99 -7.42 -11.86
N SER A 117 3.97 -6.57 -11.71
CA SER A 117 3.97 -5.21 -12.25
C SER A 117 4.59 -4.15 -11.31
N LEU A 118 4.61 -4.43 -10.00
CA LEU A 118 5.12 -3.54 -8.94
C LEU A 118 6.21 -4.25 -8.12
N LEU A 119 7.28 -3.52 -7.81
CA LEU A 119 8.41 -3.96 -6.98
C LEU A 119 8.64 -2.98 -5.83
N LEU A 120 9.36 -3.41 -4.80
CA LEU A 120 9.97 -2.55 -3.79
C LEU A 120 11.37 -2.11 -4.24
N ILE A 121 11.83 -0.90 -3.88
CA ILE A 121 13.16 -0.32 -4.23
C ILE A 121 14.36 -1.25 -3.92
N GLN A 122 14.25 -2.24 -3.03
CA GLN A 122 15.27 -3.28 -2.82
C GLN A 122 15.13 -4.53 -3.73
N ASN A 123 14.47 -4.39 -4.89
CA ASN A 123 14.30 -5.43 -5.90
C ASN A 123 13.51 -6.67 -5.44
N LEU A 124 12.61 -6.49 -4.47
CA LEU A 124 11.67 -7.50 -4.03
C LEU A 124 10.33 -7.25 -4.71
N SER A 125 9.83 -8.22 -5.49
CA SER A 125 8.49 -8.13 -6.06
C SER A 125 7.46 -8.27 -4.95
N ILE A 126 6.76 -7.18 -4.66
CA ILE A 126 5.60 -7.20 -3.78
C ILE A 126 4.41 -6.88 -4.66
N SER A 127 3.98 -7.90 -5.40
CA SER A 127 2.67 -7.92 -6.03
C SER A 127 1.65 -8.09 -4.91
N HIS A 128 1.40 -7.03 -4.13
CA HIS A 128 0.32 -6.89 -3.17
C HIS A 128 -0.01 -8.18 -2.39
N PHE A 129 0.82 -8.56 -1.42
CA PHE A 129 0.55 -9.73 -0.58
C PHE A 129 0.05 -10.98 -1.37
N ASP A 130 0.78 -11.40 -2.39
CA ASP A 130 0.35 -12.46 -3.32
C ASP A 130 0.11 -13.80 -2.60
N GLN A 131 -0.99 -14.48 -2.92
CA GLN A 131 -1.25 -15.84 -2.42
C GLN A 131 -0.18 -16.85 -2.90
N SER A 132 0.59 -16.54 -3.95
CA SER A 132 1.73 -17.34 -4.39
C SER A 132 2.79 -17.57 -3.30
N TYR A 133 2.86 -16.70 -2.28
CA TYR A 133 3.76 -16.86 -1.14
C TYR A 133 3.35 -17.98 -0.17
N ILE A 134 2.15 -18.57 -0.29
CA ILE A 134 1.63 -19.60 0.62
C ILE A 134 2.55 -20.81 0.78
N ASN A 135 3.24 -21.20 -0.29
CA ASN A 135 4.15 -22.35 -0.30
C ASN A 135 5.62 -21.93 -0.16
N SER A 136 5.88 -20.69 0.26
CA SER A 136 7.22 -20.14 0.41
C SER A 136 7.56 -19.86 1.88
N PRO A 137 8.86 -19.75 2.24
CA PRO A 137 9.27 -19.31 3.57
C PRO A 137 8.74 -17.92 4.00
N ASP A 138 8.22 -17.13 3.06
CA ASP A 138 7.63 -15.80 3.29
C ASP A 138 6.08 -15.84 3.31
N PHE A 139 5.48 -16.92 3.79
CA PHE A 139 4.02 -17.14 3.84
C PHE A 139 3.20 -16.07 4.63
N LEU A 140 3.85 -15.17 5.38
CA LEU A 140 3.21 -14.00 5.98
C LEU A 140 2.93 -12.88 4.98
N MET A 141 3.53 -12.95 3.79
CA MET A 141 3.30 -12.03 2.68
C MET A 141 2.12 -12.44 1.79
N THR A 142 1.18 -13.27 2.27
CA THR A 142 -0.09 -13.57 1.58
C THR A 142 -1.16 -12.54 1.96
N THR A 143 -2.19 -12.34 1.12
CA THR A 143 -3.21 -11.27 1.31
C THR A 143 -4.15 -11.57 2.44
N ILE A 144 -4.34 -12.86 2.68
CA ILE A 144 -5.17 -13.38 3.73
C ILE A 144 -4.44 -14.53 4.40
N GLN A 145 -4.82 -14.77 5.64
CA GLN A 145 -4.42 -15.98 6.34
C GLN A 145 -4.91 -17.23 5.57
N VAL A 146 -4.10 -18.27 5.54
CA VAL A 146 -4.55 -19.60 5.09
C VAL A 146 -5.50 -20.21 6.12
N PRO A 147 -6.76 -20.52 5.76
CA PRO A 147 -7.68 -21.21 6.67
C PRO A 147 -7.12 -22.56 7.12
N ASP A 148 -7.44 -22.95 8.36
CA ASP A 148 -7.11 -24.26 8.94
C ASP A 148 -5.61 -24.62 9.01
N LYS A 149 -4.73 -23.62 8.89
CA LYS A 149 -3.28 -23.79 9.07
C LYS A 149 -2.79 -23.09 10.32
N THR A 150 -2.04 -23.81 11.14
CA THR A 150 -1.28 -23.19 12.23
C THR A 150 0.05 -22.63 11.72
N LEU A 151 0.68 -21.75 12.52
CA LEU A 151 2.03 -21.25 12.21
C LEU A 151 3.04 -22.40 12.02
N SER A 152 2.97 -23.42 12.89
CA SER A 152 3.83 -24.60 12.82
C SER A 152 3.59 -25.43 11.56
N ASP A 153 2.34 -25.53 11.10
CA ASP A 153 2.02 -26.21 9.84
C ASP A 153 2.65 -25.50 8.65
N LEU A 154 2.57 -24.17 8.61
CA LEU A 154 3.15 -23.37 7.53
C LEU A 154 4.67 -23.46 7.54
N ILE A 155 5.33 -23.32 8.70
CA ILE A 155 6.79 -23.47 8.84
C ILE A 155 7.25 -24.84 8.34
N ARG A 156 6.56 -25.92 8.73
CA ARG A 156 6.88 -27.28 8.28
C ARG A 156 6.63 -27.46 6.79
N GLN A 157 5.51 -26.93 6.27
CA GLN A 157 5.11 -27.06 4.87
C GLN A 157 6.07 -26.33 3.93
N THR A 158 6.59 -25.16 4.34
CA THR A 158 7.42 -24.32 3.48
C THR A 158 8.92 -24.51 3.72
N GLY A 159 9.30 -25.26 4.76
CA GLY A 159 10.70 -25.42 5.17
C GLY A 159 11.31 -24.15 5.76
N ALA A 160 10.49 -23.22 6.26
CA ALA A 160 10.98 -21.98 6.87
C ALA A 160 11.78 -22.29 8.15
N THR A 161 12.82 -21.50 8.41
CA THR A 161 13.60 -21.58 9.66
C THR A 161 13.12 -20.61 10.74
N SER A 162 12.19 -19.71 10.40
CA SER A 162 11.63 -18.67 11.25
C SER A 162 10.20 -18.32 10.79
N PRO A 163 9.31 -17.86 11.70
CA PRO A 163 8.01 -17.30 11.33
C PRO A 163 8.09 -16.13 10.34
N ILE A 164 9.13 -15.29 10.47
CA ILE A 164 9.37 -14.17 9.56
C ILE A 164 10.38 -14.65 8.52
N GLY A 165 9.93 -14.75 7.27
CA GLY A 165 10.75 -15.21 6.15
C GLY A 165 11.87 -14.25 5.75
N PRO A 166 12.85 -14.72 4.96
CA PRO A 166 14.04 -13.95 4.60
C PRO A 166 13.75 -12.71 3.75
N LYS A 167 12.73 -12.74 2.87
CA LYS A 167 12.33 -11.58 2.07
C LYS A 167 11.55 -10.58 2.91
N LEU A 168 10.64 -11.05 3.75
CA LEU A 168 9.91 -10.17 4.68
C LEU A 168 10.88 -9.44 5.62
N GLN A 169 11.87 -10.14 6.17
CA GLN A 169 12.94 -9.52 6.96
C GLN A 169 13.72 -8.46 6.16
N ALA A 170 14.07 -8.72 4.91
CA ALA A 170 14.77 -7.74 4.08
C ALA A 170 13.92 -6.47 3.87
N ILE A 171 12.60 -6.62 3.68
CA ILE A 171 11.68 -5.47 3.58
C ILE A 171 11.62 -4.70 4.91
N MET A 172 11.61 -5.40 6.05
CA MET A 172 11.66 -4.75 7.37
C MET A 172 12.92 -3.89 7.51
N GLU A 173 14.06 -4.41 7.08
CA GLU A 173 15.32 -3.68 7.05
C GLU A 173 15.27 -2.47 6.08
N CYS A 174 14.59 -2.56 4.93
CA CYS A 174 14.35 -1.41 4.04
C CYS A 174 13.63 -0.27 4.75
N LEU A 175 12.63 -0.62 5.55
CA LEU A 175 11.76 0.32 6.24
C LEU A 175 12.40 0.86 7.52
N GLY A 176 13.64 0.46 7.83
CA GLY A 176 14.40 0.93 8.98
C GLY A 176 14.20 0.11 10.26
N TYR A 177 13.63 -1.10 10.18
CA TYR A 177 13.53 -2.00 11.33
C TYR A 177 14.82 -2.80 11.52
N GLU A 178 15.35 -2.79 12.74
CA GLU A 178 16.50 -3.61 13.10
C GLU A 178 16.14 -5.09 13.09
N THR A 179 17.02 -5.92 12.54
CA THR A 179 16.90 -7.38 12.59
C THR A 179 18.19 -7.99 13.11
N LYS A 180 18.16 -9.28 13.49
CA LYS A 180 19.38 -10.02 13.84
C LYS A 180 20.44 -10.03 12.74
N ARG A 181 20.04 -9.82 11.47
CA ARG A 181 20.95 -9.81 10.31
C ARG A 181 21.44 -8.41 9.96
N ASN A 182 20.69 -7.37 10.35
CA ASN A 182 21.03 -5.98 10.11
C ASN A 182 20.66 -5.12 11.32
N LEU A 183 21.65 -4.89 12.19
CA LEU A 183 21.50 -4.14 13.43
C LEU A 183 21.51 -2.61 13.24
N THR A 184 21.83 -2.13 12.03
CA THR A 184 21.91 -0.70 11.72
C THR A 184 21.28 -0.42 10.35
N PRO A 185 19.97 -0.67 10.18
CA PRO A 185 19.26 -0.38 8.95
C PRO A 185 19.20 1.14 8.71
N TYR A 186 18.99 1.54 7.45
CA TYR A 186 18.84 2.95 7.12
C TYR A 186 17.55 3.50 7.75
N HIS A 187 17.67 4.41 8.71
CA HIS A 187 16.53 5.11 9.28
C HIS A 187 16.24 6.38 8.48
N LEU A 188 15.01 6.51 7.99
CA LEU A 188 14.50 7.76 7.43
C LEU A 188 14.57 8.85 8.51
N LYS A 189 15.42 9.86 8.31
CA LYS A 189 15.35 11.08 9.10
C LYS A 189 14.08 11.82 8.70
N LEU A 190 13.21 12.11 9.68
CA LEU A 190 12.11 13.05 9.49
C LEU A 190 12.71 14.38 9.04
N VAL A 191 12.53 14.73 7.76
CA VAL A 191 12.77 16.09 7.29
C VAL A 191 11.59 16.90 7.79
N TYR A 192 11.72 17.50 8.97
CA TYR A 192 10.79 18.54 9.38
C TYR A 192 10.82 19.63 8.28
N PRO A 193 9.68 20.11 7.75
CA PRO A 193 9.68 21.34 6.99
C PRO A 193 10.31 22.40 7.89
N LEU A 194 11.36 23.06 7.39
CA LEU A 194 11.96 24.20 8.07
C LEU A 194 10.82 25.17 8.36
N SER A 195 10.42 25.25 9.63
CA SER A 195 9.53 26.30 10.10
C SER A 195 10.21 27.62 9.72
N GLY A 196 9.59 28.35 8.79
CA GLY A 196 10.04 29.69 8.43
C GLY A 196 10.23 30.49 9.71
N LYS A 197 11.48 30.88 9.97
CA LYS A 197 11.74 31.99 10.88
C LYS A 197 11.65 33.25 10.04
N SER A 198 10.61 34.02 10.36
CA SER A 198 10.45 35.45 10.09
C SER A 198 11.71 36.24 10.42
#